data_AF-A0A9W8AI45-F1
#
_entry.id   AF-A0A9W8AI45-F1
#
_cell.length_a   1.000
_cell.length_b   1.000
_cell.length_c   1.000
_cell.angle_alpha   90.00
_cell.angle_beta   90.00
_cell.angle_gamma   90.00
#
_symmetry.space_group_name_H-M   'P 1'
#
loop_
_entity.id
_entity.type
_entity.pdbx_description
1 polymer ?
#
loop_
_entity_poly.entity_id
_entity_poly.type
_entity_poly.pdbx_seq_one_letter_code
_entity_poly.pdbx_strand_id
1 'polypeptide(L)'
;YCLSDTPQRRPFDPSKTCVQKYPVTEYQPVYFVAESFNDAKEKVREFAKSLKRPFDVRYDPYTQTIEVLDNKDKLVRYAQSIKSDMEILTHALETISH
;
A
#
# COMPACT_ATOMS: atom_id res chain seq x y z
N TYR A 1 13.07 -25.12 2.06
CA TYR A 1 13.47 -24.48 3.33
C TYR A 1 12.34 -23.63 3.92
N CYS A 2 11.84 -22.59 3.27
CA CYS A 2 10.77 -21.73 3.82
C CYS A 2 9.45 -22.45 4.20
N LEU A 3 9.16 -23.57 3.53
CA LEU A 3 7.98 -24.41 3.80
C LEU A 3 8.29 -25.65 4.65
N SER A 4 9.55 -25.88 5.05
CA SER A 4 9.88 -26.95 6.00
C SER A 4 9.62 -26.51 7.45
N ASP A 5 9.84 -27.41 8.40
CA ASP A 5 9.69 -27.11 9.84
C ASP A 5 10.91 -26.40 10.44
N THR A 6 11.93 -26.10 9.61
CA THR A 6 13.20 -25.51 10.04
C THR A 6 13.08 -24.02 10.39
N PRO A 7 12.48 -23.16 9.55
CA PRO A 7 12.35 -21.74 9.88
C PRO A 7 11.07 -21.43 10.66
N GLN A 8 11.12 -20.37 11.46
CA GLN A 8 9.96 -19.87 12.17
C GLN A 8 9.07 -19.03 11.25
N ARG A 9 7.79 -19.36 11.17
CA ARG A 9 6.78 -18.57 10.45
C ARG A 9 5.99 -17.73 11.45
N ARG A 10 5.91 -16.42 11.21
CA ARG A 10 5.19 -15.46 12.05
C ARG A 10 4.15 -14.69 11.23
N PRO A 11 3.06 -14.19 11.82
CA PRO A 11 2.16 -13.29 11.13
C PRO A 11 2.88 -12.02 10.67
N PHE A 12 2.53 -11.53 9.48
CA PHE A 12 3.05 -10.27 8.97
C PHE A 12 2.53 -9.08 9.80
N ASP A 13 3.47 -8.37 10.40
CA ASP A 13 3.28 -7.14 11.19
C ASP A 13 4.41 -6.18 10.79
N PRO A 14 4.12 -5.09 10.05
CA PRO A 14 5.15 -4.16 9.59
C PRO A 14 6.03 -3.58 10.70
N SER A 15 5.45 -3.31 11.88
CA SER A 15 6.18 -2.71 13.01
C SER A 15 7.23 -3.65 13.60
N LYS A 16 6.97 -4.96 13.58
CA LYS A 16 7.94 -5.99 14.00
C LYS A 16 8.88 -6.39 12.87
N THR A 17 8.36 -6.47 11.65
CA THR A 17 9.11 -6.92 10.48
C THR A 17 10.22 -5.93 10.12
N CYS A 18 9.97 -4.62 10.20
CA CYS A 18 10.96 -3.59 9.85
C CYS A 18 12.22 -3.57 10.74
N VAL A 19 12.15 -4.13 11.95
CA VAL A 19 13.29 -4.21 12.89
C VAL A 19 13.88 -5.61 13.00
N GLN A 20 13.33 -6.60 12.28
CA GLN A 20 13.80 -7.98 12.31
C GLN A 20 15.17 -8.09 11.62
N LYS A 21 16.21 -8.48 12.38
CA LYS A 21 17.53 -8.77 11.82
C LYS A 21 17.48 -9.99 10.90
N TYR A 22 18.27 -9.97 9.84
CA TYR A 22 18.33 -11.01 8.82
C TYR A 22 19.78 -11.33 8.42
N PRO A 23 20.15 -12.61 8.24
CA PRO A 23 21.43 -12.99 7.63
C PRO A 23 21.44 -12.66 6.14
N VAL A 24 22.61 -12.33 5.57
CA VAL A 24 22.75 -12.02 4.13
C VAL A 24 23.11 -13.26 3.32
N THR A 25 23.92 -14.15 3.88
CA THR A 25 24.55 -15.28 3.18
C THR A 25 23.84 -16.62 3.37
N GLU A 26 22.92 -16.69 4.33
CA GLU A 26 22.24 -17.94 4.72
C GLU A 26 20.73 -17.84 4.53
N TYR A 27 20.06 -18.99 4.58
CA TYR A 27 18.60 -19.02 4.56
C TYR A 27 18.00 -18.30 5.77
N GLN A 28 16.91 -17.59 5.53
CA GLN A 28 16.27 -16.76 6.54
C GLN A 28 15.67 -17.62 7.66
N PRO A 29 16.03 -17.39 8.94
CA PRO A 29 15.50 -18.18 10.05
C PRO A 29 14.03 -17.83 10.36
N VAL A 30 13.55 -16.68 9.89
CA VAL A 30 12.18 -16.19 10.13
C VAL A 30 11.55 -15.78 8.80
N TYR A 31 10.31 -16.23 8.58
CA TYR A 31 9.46 -15.79 7.47
C TYR A 31 8.17 -15.17 8.02
N PHE A 32 7.66 -14.14 7.33
CA PHE A 32 6.41 -13.49 7.68
C PHE A 32 5.31 -13.88 6.71
N VAL A 33 4.14 -14.22 7.24
CA VAL A 33 3.00 -14.72 6.49
C VAL A 33 1.88 -13.69 6.58
N ALA A 34 1.45 -13.18 5.43
CA ALA A 34 0.22 -12.39 5.32
C ALA A 34 -0.94 -13.31 4.97
N GLU A 35 -2.15 -12.96 5.44
CA GLU A 35 -3.35 -13.75 5.15
C GLU A 35 -3.80 -13.61 3.69
N SER A 36 -3.56 -12.43 3.11
CA SER A 36 -3.77 -12.14 1.70
C SER A 36 -2.92 -10.95 1.25
N PHE A 37 -2.84 -10.70 -0.06
CA PHE A 37 -2.24 -9.47 -0.57
C PHE A 37 -3.00 -8.21 -0.14
N ASN A 38 -4.31 -8.30 0.07
CA ASN A 38 -5.10 -7.17 0.54
C ASN A 38 -4.76 -6.82 2.00
N ASP A 39 -4.71 -7.84 2.87
CA ASP A 39 -4.27 -7.69 4.28
C ASP A 39 -2.87 -7.07 4.37
N ALA A 40 -1.91 -7.58 3.59
CA ALA A 40 -0.56 -7.03 3.55
C ALA A 40 -0.55 -5.55 3.12
N LYS A 41 -1.31 -5.20 2.08
CA LYS A 41 -1.42 -3.84 1.55
C LYS A 41 -2.01 -2.88 2.59
N GLU A 42 -3.05 -3.30 3.30
CA GLU A 42 -3.69 -2.50 4.35
C GLU A 42 -2.74 -2.27 5.53
N LYS A 43 -2.09 -3.33 6.04
CA LYS A 43 -1.09 -3.23 7.11
C LYS A 43 0.06 -2.29 6.75
N VAL A 44 0.59 -2.38 5.53
CA VAL A 44 1.65 -1.47 5.06
C VAL A 44 1.15 -0.04 4.95
N ARG A 45 -0.09 0.19 4.47
CA ARG A 45 -0.69 1.52 4.38
C ARG A 45 -0.84 2.16 5.76
N GLU A 46 -1.29 1.40 6.74
CA GLU A 46 -1.40 1.86 8.13
C GLU A 46 -0.05 2.16 8.75
N PHE A 47 0.93 1.25 8.56
CA PHE A 47 2.30 1.47 9.02
C PHE A 47 2.92 2.72 8.41
N ALA A 48 2.69 2.98 7.12
CA ALA A 48 3.20 4.16 6.44
C ALA A 48 2.65 5.49 7.02
N LYS A 49 1.45 5.48 7.65
CA LYS A 49 0.90 6.66 8.36
C LYS A 49 1.63 6.96 9.67
N SER A 50 2.30 5.98 10.27
CA SER A 50 3.09 6.18 11.50
C SER A 50 4.43 6.89 11.23
N LEU A 51 4.85 6.95 9.97
CA LEU A 51 6.09 7.61 9.56
C LEU A 51 5.92 9.13 9.68
N LYS A 52 6.88 9.79 10.35
CA LYS A 52 6.92 11.25 10.44
C LYS A 52 7.32 11.85 9.08
N ARG A 53 6.34 12.23 8.27
CA ARG A 53 6.52 12.96 7.01
C ARG A 53 5.59 14.18 6.95
N PRO A 54 6.07 15.36 6.53
CA PRO A 54 5.26 16.59 6.52
C PRO A 54 4.31 16.70 5.31
N PHE A 55 4.29 15.71 4.43
CA PHE A 55 3.48 15.68 3.21
C PHE A 55 3.01 14.27 2.91
N ASP A 56 1.94 14.16 2.13
CA ASP A 56 1.54 12.91 1.49
C ASP A 56 1.90 12.92 0.00
N VAL A 57 1.97 11.73 -0.58
CA VAL A 57 2.33 11.54 -1.98
C VAL A 57 1.30 10.67 -2.69
N ARG A 58 1.13 10.92 -3.97
CA ARG A 58 0.32 10.12 -4.89
C ARG A 58 1.18 9.72 -6.07
N TYR A 59 0.98 8.50 -6.55
CA TYR A 59 1.52 8.08 -7.84
C TYR A 59 0.59 8.52 -8.97
N ASP A 60 1.12 9.23 -9.97
CA ASP A 60 0.43 9.51 -11.23
C ASP A 60 0.83 8.45 -12.27
N PRO A 61 -0.09 7.53 -12.64
CA PRO A 61 0.20 6.48 -13.60
C PRO A 61 0.36 6.97 -15.04
N TYR A 62 -0.16 8.15 -15.41
CA TYR A 62 -0.08 8.67 -16.77
C TYR A 62 1.32 9.21 -17.07
N THR A 63 1.89 9.95 -16.13
CA THR A 63 3.24 10.51 -16.25
C THR A 63 4.31 9.60 -15.63
N GLN A 64 3.91 8.56 -14.91
CA GLN A 64 4.79 7.68 -14.13
C GLN A 64 5.61 8.44 -13.08
N THR A 65 5.01 9.47 -12.46
CA THR A 65 5.68 10.34 -11.49
C THR A 65 5.05 10.27 -10.09
N ILE A 66 5.78 10.79 -9.10
CA ILE A 66 5.30 10.96 -7.73
C ILE A 66 4.90 12.42 -7.54
N GLU A 67 3.61 12.65 -7.31
CA GLU A 67 3.07 13.95 -6.96
C GLU A 67 3.06 14.13 -5.43
N VAL A 68 3.71 15.19 -4.95
CA VAL A 68 3.64 15.60 -3.54
C VAL A 68 2.40 16.46 -3.32
N LEU A 69 1.51 16.04 -2.42
CA LEU A 69 0.27 16.74 -2.06
C LEU A 69 0.55 17.77 -0.94
N ASP A 70 1.25 18.84 -1.30
CA ASP A 70 1.77 19.86 -0.38
C ASP A 70 1.03 21.21 -0.42
N ASN A 71 0.10 21.41 -1.37
CA ASN A 71 -0.60 22.68 -1.53
C ASN A 71 -2.06 22.51 -1.99
N LYS A 72 -2.84 23.58 -1.82
CA LYS A 72 -4.29 23.61 -2.10
C LYS A 72 -4.61 23.30 -3.55
N ASP A 73 -3.85 23.83 -4.51
CA ASP A 73 -4.13 23.66 -5.94
C ASP A 73 -3.98 22.19 -6.34
N LYS A 74 -2.92 21.52 -5.87
CA LYS A 74 -2.72 20.08 -6.10
C LYS A 74 -3.82 19.23 -5.45
N LEU A 75 -4.25 19.58 -4.24
CA LEU A 75 -5.34 18.88 -3.55
C LEU A 75 -6.67 19.04 -4.30
N VAL A 76 -6.99 20.25 -4.80
CA VAL A 76 -8.19 20.52 -5.58
C VAL A 76 -8.18 19.74 -6.90
N ARG A 77 -7.05 19.73 -7.62
CA ARG A 77 -6.90 18.93 -8.85
C ARG A 77 -7.10 17.44 -8.59
N TYR A 78 -6.55 16.93 -7.49
CA TYR A 78 -6.73 15.53 -7.13
C TYR A 78 -8.19 15.21 -6.79
N ALA A 79 -8.86 16.07 -6.01
CA ALA A 79 -10.28 15.92 -5.71
C ALA A 79 -11.17 15.96 -6.96
N GLN A 80 -10.84 16.83 -7.93
CA GLN A 80 -11.52 16.88 -9.24
C GLN A 80 -11.35 15.59 -10.02
N SER A 81 -10.14 15.01 -10.07
CA SER A 81 -9.89 13.71 -10.70
C SER A 81 -10.74 12.60 -10.08
N ILE A 82 -10.80 12.53 -8.74
CA ILE A 82 -11.65 11.55 -8.05
C ILE A 82 -13.13 11.75 -8.39
N LYS A 83 -13.60 13.01 -8.45
CA LYS A 83 -14.99 13.33 -8.82
C LYS A 83 -15.32 12.83 -10.23
N SER A 84 -14.44 13.07 -11.20
CA SER A 84 -14.63 12.58 -12.57
C SER A 84 -14.65 11.06 -12.65
N ASP A 85 -13.77 10.36 -11.93
CA ASP A 85 -13.78 8.89 -11.87
C ASP A 85 -15.10 8.35 -11.26
N MET A 86 -15.62 9.03 -10.24
CA MET A 86 -16.92 8.69 -9.64
C MET A 86 -18.09 8.92 -10.60
N GLU A 87 -18.08 9.99 -11.39
CA GLU A 87 -19.11 10.25 -12.41
C GLU A 87 -19.14 9.14 -13.47
N ILE A 88 -17.97 8.68 -13.92
CA ILE A 88 -17.83 7.54 -14.85
C ILE A 88 -18.42 6.26 -14.23
N LEU A 89 -18.09 5.99 -12.96
CA LEU A 89 -18.62 4.83 -12.24
C LEU A 89 -20.14 4.87 -12.11
N THR A 90 -20.72 6.02 -11.72
CA THR A 90 -22.17 6.20 -11.59
C THR A 90 -22.88 5.98 -12.92
N HIS A 91 -22.38 6.57 -14.00
CA HIS A 91 -22.97 6.37 -15.34
C HIS A 91 -22.92 4.90 -15.77
N ALA A 92 -21.81 4.19 -15.51
CA ALA A 92 -21.70 2.77 -15.83
C ALA A 92 -22.71 1.91 -15.04
N LEU A 93 -22.95 2.23 -13.77
CA LEU A 93 -23.95 1.54 -12.94
C LEU A 93 -25.38 1.75 -13.46
N GLU A 94 -25.74 2.97 -13.84
CA GLU A 94 -27.04 3.28 -14.46
C GLU A 94 -27.23 2.52 -15.76
N THR A 95 -26.20 2.47 -16.60
CA THR A 95 -26.23 1.76 -17.88
C THR A 95 -26.45 0.26 -17.71
N ILE A 96 -25.82 -0.38 -16.70
CA ILE A 96 -25.97 -1.82 -16.43
C ILE A 96 -27.31 -2.14 -15.75
N SER A 97 -27.90 -1.18 -15.05
CA SER A 97 -29.18 -1.35 -14.35
C SER A 97 -30.40 -1.26 -15.28
N HIS A 98 -30.20 -0.85 -16.54
CA HIS A 98 -31.18 -0.83 -17.62
C HIS A 98 -31.04 -2.05 -18.53
#